data_AF-G3IQJ2-F1
#
_entry.id   AF-G3IQJ2-F1
#
_cell.length_a   1.000
_cell.length_b   1.000
_cell.length_c   1.000
_cell.angle_alpha   90.00
_cell.angle_beta   90.00
_cell.angle_gamma   90.00
#
_symmetry.space_group_name_H-M   'P 1'
#
loop_
_entity.id
_entity.type
_entity.pdbx_description
1 polymer ?
#
loop_
_entity_poly.entity_id
_entity_poly.type
_entity_poly.pdbx_seq_one_letter_code
_entity_poly.pdbx_strand_id
1 'polypeptide(L)'
;MKIVNEDTKHPEMKKSKSNKGHPLLVLSAIWLVYVSHIGFCFEQHRKLTDKEFFTIVFNELLKTGDMKIQDYDNTAETYLAHHPNCCQVYGNNLFGFVMGFDINVYINYEMSDQRVKEINTTGKYKTLTYYESITYMTACGRPYHSTGMASTTPGNKKTSIN
;
A
#
# COMPACT_ATOMS: atom_id res chain seq x y z
N MET A 1 48.41 44.77 51.80
CA MET A 1 48.53 43.31 51.91
C MET A 1 47.54 42.81 52.96
N LYS A 2 46.41 42.23 52.52
CA LYS A 2 45.57 41.26 53.22
C LYS A 2 44.48 40.80 52.24
N ILE A 3 44.56 39.52 51.89
CA ILE A 3 43.55 38.76 51.15
C ILE A 3 42.66 38.12 52.22
N VAL A 4 41.33 38.24 52.10
CA VAL A 4 40.37 37.28 52.68
C VAL A 4 39.14 37.23 51.76
N ASN A 5 38.83 36.01 51.29
CA ASN A 5 37.62 35.56 50.57
C ASN A 5 36.35 35.78 51.42
N GLU A 6 35.11 35.77 50.94
CA GLU A 6 34.26 34.68 50.45
C GLU A 6 32.86 35.35 50.40
N ASP A 7 32.01 35.20 49.39
CA ASP A 7 31.08 34.09 49.33
C ASP A 7 30.45 34.02 47.94
N THR A 8 30.58 32.85 47.33
CA THR A 8 30.04 32.53 46.02
C THR A 8 28.61 32.04 46.22
N LYS A 9 27.61 32.83 45.81
CA LYS A 9 26.21 32.39 45.80
C LYS A 9 26.02 31.25 44.80
N HIS A 10 25.83 30.03 45.32
CA HIS A 10 25.29 28.90 44.57
C HIS A 10 23.83 29.21 44.15
N PRO A 11 23.46 29.12 42.86
CA PRO A 11 22.06 29.09 42.47
C PRO A 11 21.46 27.72 42.80
N GLU A 12 20.34 27.74 43.52
CA GLU A 12 19.55 26.56 43.85
C GLU A 12 19.10 25.83 42.58
N MET A 13 19.41 24.53 42.51
CA MET A 13 18.83 23.64 41.52
C MET A 13 17.33 23.52 41.78
N LYS A 14 16.51 24.13 40.92
CA LYS A 14 15.07 23.83 40.84
C LYS A 14 14.92 22.33 40.56
N LYS A 15 14.42 21.60 41.56
CA LYS A 15 13.98 20.20 41.42
C LYS A 15 13.03 20.10 40.23
N SER A 16 13.50 19.47 39.16
CA SER A 16 12.67 19.01 38.05
C SER A 16 11.61 18.06 38.62
N LYS A 17 10.36 18.50 38.62
CA LYS A 17 9.21 17.63 38.91
C LYS A 17 9.17 16.60 37.78
N SER A 18 9.63 15.38 38.08
CA SER A 18 9.42 14.20 37.26
C SER A 18 7.92 14.05 37.01
N ASN A 19 7.50 14.40 35.79
CA ASN A 19 6.17 14.11 35.29
C ASN A 19 6.07 12.59 35.19
N LYS A 20 5.49 11.96 36.21
CA LYS A 20 5.03 10.57 36.15
C LYS A 20 3.89 10.52 35.14
N GLY A 21 4.23 10.44 33.85
CA GLY A 21 3.28 10.11 32.81
C GLY A 21 2.60 8.80 33.20
N HIS A 22 1.27 8.83 33.35
CA HIS A 22 0.50 7.65 33.73
C HIS A 22 0.81 6.51 32.74
N PRO A 23 1.33 5.35 33.19
CA PRO A 23 1.68 4.24 32.30
C PRO A 23 0.49 3.74 31.48
N LEU A 24 -0.73 3.99 31.98
CA LEU A 24 -2.01 3.70 31.30
C LEU A 24 -2.21 4.50 29.99
N LEU A 25 -1.77 5.75 29.93
CA LEU A 25 -1.85 6.57 28.71
C LEU A 25 -0.81 6.15 27.67
N VAL A 26 0.36 5.72 28.14
CA VAL A 26 1.42 5.20 27.25
C VAL A 26 0.97 3.86 26.65
N LEU A 27 0.35 2.99 27.43
CA LEU A 27 -0.19 1.71 26.94
C LEU A 27 -1.36 1.90 25.95
N SER A 28 -2.26 2.87 26.17
CA SER A 28 -3.35 3.13 25.22
C SER A 28 -2.83 3.73 23.91
N ALA A 29 -1.82 4.61 23.97
CA ALA A 29 -1.16 5.13 22.78
C ALA A 29 -0.43 4.03 22.00
N ILE A 30 0.28 3.12 22.69
CA ILE A 30 0.93 1.96 22.05
C ILE A 30 -0.11 1.03 21.41
N TRP A 31 -1.26 0.81 22.05
CA TRP A 31 -2.33 -0.02 21.49
C TRP A 31 -2.96 0.63 20.25
N LEU A 32 -3.22 1.95 20.28
CA LEU A 32 -3.69 2.70 19.12
C LEU A 32 -2.69 2.67 17.97
N VAL A 33 -1.39 2.78 18.25
CA VAL A 33 -0.32 2.67 17.24
C VAL A 33 -0.25 1.24 16.70
N TYR A 34 -0.35 0.23 17.56
CA TYR A 34 -0.35 -1.17 17.16
C TYR A 34 -1.56 -1.53 16.29
N VAL A 35 -2.77 -1.09 16.63
CA VAL A 35 -3.97 -1.29 15.82
C VAL A 35 -3.88 -0.52 14.50
N SER A 36 -3.29 0.68 14.53
CA SER A 36 -3.03 1.47 13.31
C SER A 36 -2.05 0.77 12.37
N HIS A 37 -1.08 0.01 12.89
CA HIS A 37 -0.11 -0.74 12.08
C HIS A 37 -0.71 -1.83 11.18
N ILE A 38 -2.00 -2.15 11.29
CA ILE A 38 -2.59 -3.36 10.69
C ILE A 38 -3.59 -3.01 9.58
N GLY A 39 -3.25 -2.11 8.64
CA GLY A 39 -4.04 -1.87 7.42
C GLY A 39 -5.56 -1.78 7.66
N PHE A 40 -5.96 -1.21 8.80
CA PHE A 40 -7.31 -1.29 9.32
C PHE A 40 -8.14 -0.16 8.72
N CYS A 41 -9.27 -0.49 8.11
CA CYS A 41 -10.19 0.53 7.62
C CYS A 41 -11.10 0.99 8.76
N PHE A 42 -10.88 2.23 9.23
CA PHE A 42 -11.71 2.82 10.28
C PHE A 42 -13.15 3.06 9.81
N GLU A 43 -13.38 3.41 8.55
CA GLU A 43 -14.73 3.62 8.02
C GLU A 43 -15.58 2.34 8.04
N GLN A 44 -14.95 1.19 7.78
CA GLN A 44 -15.63 -0.11 7.72
C GLN A 44 -15.48 -0.92 9.01
N HIS A 45 -14.77 -0.38 10.01
CA HIS A 45 -14.45 -1.05 11.28
C HIS A 45 -13.85 -2.47 11.11
N ARG A 46 -13.14 -2.71 10.01
CA ARG A 46 -12.52 -4.00 9.71
C ARG A 46 -11.30 -3.84 8.81
N LYS A 47 -10.51 -4.91 8.71
CA LYS A 47 -9.46 -5.03 7.70
C LYS A 47 -10.04 -5.63 6.42
N LEU A 48 -9.69 -5.08 5.26
CA LEU A 48 -9.99 -5.69 3.97
C LEU A 48 -8.97 -6.80 3.69
N THR A 49 -9.44 -7.87 3.06
CA THR A 49 -8.61 -9.00 2.62
C THR A 49 -7.89 -8.68 1.32
N ASP A 50 -6.80 -9.40 1.02
CA ASP A 50 -6.06 -9.23 -0.24
C ASP A 50 -6.97 -9.48 -1.45
N LYS A 51 -7.90 -10.43 -1.33
CA LYS A 51 -8.93 -10.70 -2.36
C LYS A 51 -9.85 -9.51 -2.60
N GLU A 52 -10.25 -8.80 -1.56
CA GLU A 52 -11.10 -7.61 -1.69
C GLU A 52 -10.35 -6.47 -2.39
N PHE A 53 -9.09 -6.21 -2.01
CA PHE A 53 -8.26 -5.23 -2.71
C PHE A 53 -8.07 -5.59 -4.19
N PHE A 54 -7.75 -6.85 -4.47
CA PHE A 54 -7.66 -7.34 -5.85
C PHE A 54 -8.97 -7.14 -6.61
N THR A 55 -10.11 -7.53 -6.03
CA THR A 55 -11.43 -7.45 -6.67
C THR A 55 -11.77 -6.01 -7.05
N ILE A 56 -11.44 -5.04 -6.21
CA ILE A 56 -11.67 -3.62 -6.51
C ILE A 56 -10.88 -3.20 -7.76
N VAL A 57 -9.59 -3.51 -7.82
CA VAL A 57 -8.73 -3.12 -8.95
C VAL A 57 -9.11 -3.88 -10.22
N PHE A 58 -9.40 -5.17 -10.10
CA PHE A 58 -9.85 -6.01 -11.20
C PHE A 58 -11.13 -5.45 -11.83
N ASN A 59 -12.13 -5.10 -11.02
CA ASN A 59 -13.38 -4.52 -11.51
C ASN A 59 -13.19 -3.17 -12.20
N GLU A 60 -12.22 -2.36 -11.80
CA GLU A 60 -11.88 -1.13 -12.52
C GLU A 60 -11.27 -1.44 -13.88
N LEU A 61 -10.34 -2.39 -13.96
CA LEU A 61 -9.76 -2.83 -15.24
C LEU A 61 -10.78 -3.49 -16.18
N LEU A 62 -11.79 -4.17 -15.64
CA LEU A 62 -12.94 -4.66 -16.40
C LEU A 62 -13.69 -3.51 -17.07
N LYS A 63 -13.95 -2.43 -16.32
CA LYS A 63 -14.70 -1.27 -16.82
C LYS A 63 -13.93 -0.49 -17.87
N THR A 64 -12.61 -0.38 -17.74
CA THR A 64 -11.79 0.33 -18.75
C THR A 64 -11.64 -0.46 -20.04
N GLY A 65 -11.80 -1.79 -20.00
CA GLY A 65 -11.60 -2.65 -21.16
C GLY A 65 -10.12 -2.80 -21.56
N ASP A 66 -9.20 -2.44 -20.67
CA ASP A 66 -7.76 -2.57 -20.91
C ASP A 66 -7.30 -4.03 -20.90
N MET A 67 -8.01 -4.88 -20.15
CA MET A 67 -7.74 -6.30 -20.00
C MET A 67 -8.40 -7.12 -21.11
N LYS A 68 -7.65 -8.05 -21.69
CA LYS A 68 -8.21 -9.14 -22.48
C LYS A 68 -8.72 -10.20 -21.53
N ILE A 69 -10.03 -10.45 -21.58
CA ILE A 69 -10.70 -11.40 -20.70
C ILE A 69 -11.44 -12.42 -21.53
N GLN A 70 -11.36 -13.67 -21.09
CA GLN A 70 -12.12 -14.77 -21.65
C GLN A 70 -13.50 -14.83 -20.98
N ASP A 71 -14.49 -15.41 -21.65
CA ASP A 71 -15.88 -15.42 -21.16
C ASP A 71 -16.04 -16.02 -19.75
N TYR A 72 -15.13 -16.93 -19.37
CA TYR A 72 -15.12 -17.59 -18.07
C TYR A 72 -14.34 -16.83 -16.97
N ASP A 73 -13.60 -15.76 -17.33
CA ASP A 73 -12.74 -14.96 -16.47
C ASP A 73 -13.37 -13.60 -16.10
N ASN A 74 -14.71 -13.52 -16.17
CA ASN A 74 -15.47 -12.28 -15.96
C ASN A 74 -15.67 -11.88 -14.49
N THR A 75 -15.14 -12.66 -13.55
CA THR A 75 -15.17 -12.35 -12.11
C THR A 75 -13.76 -12.44 -11.52
N ALA A 76 -13.53 -11.71 -10.42
CA ALA A 76 -12.26 -11.75 -9.72
C ALA A 76 -11.93 -13.16 -9.21
N GLU A 77 -12.92 -13.91 -8.71
CA GLU A 77 -12.68 -15.27 -8.23
C GLU A 77 -12.28 -16.23 -9.35
N THR A 78 -12.97 -16.19 -10.50
CA THR A 78 -12.65 -17.08 -11.63
C THR A 78 -11.31 -16.71 -12.25
N TYR A 79 -11.01 -15.42 -12.37
CA TYR A 79 -9.71 -14.95 -12.85
C TYR A 79 -8.55 -15.44 -11.96
N LEU A 80 -8.66 -15.32 -10.63
CA LEU A 80 -7.63 -15.82 -9.72
C LEU A 80 -7.45 -17.34 -9.78
N ALA A 81 -8.53 -18.09 -10.04
CA ALA A 81 -8.48 -19.54 -10.15
C ALA A 81 -7.71 -20.00 -11.40
N HIS A 82 -7.88 -19.31 -12.53
CA HIS A 82 -7.22 -19.66 -13.79
C HIS A 82 -5.83 -19.03 -13.95
N HIS A 83 -5.55 -17.94 -13.23
CA HIS A 83 -4.28 -17.20 -13.32
C HIS A 83 -3.51 -17.17 -11.99
N PRO A 84 -2.98 -18.31 -11.52
CA PRO A 84 -2.34 -18.44 -10.21
C PRO A 84 -0.98 -17.72 -10.07
N ASN A 85 -0.54 -16.97 -11.08
CA ASN A 85 0.66 -16.13 -11.06
C ASN A 85 0.38 -14.70 -11.60
N CYS A 86 -0.87 -14.24 -11.55
CA CYS A 86 -1.20 -12.91 -12.08
C CYS A 86 -0.91 -11.78 -11.10
N CYS A 87 -1.03 -12.04 -9.80
CA CYS A 87 -1.50 -10.98 -8.91
C CYS A 87 -0.85 -11.03 -7.53
N GLN A 88 -0.48 -9.87 -7.00
CA GLN A 88 0.12 -9.75 -5.67
C GLN A 88 -0.44 -8.53 -4.95
N VAL A 89 -0.73 -8.67 -3.66
CA VAL A 89 -1.12 -7.54 -2.81
C VAL A 89 -0.05 -7.37 -1.74
N TYR A 90 0.50 -6.17 -1.65
CA TYR A 90 1.51 -5.82 -0.65
C TYR A 90 1.02 -4.63 0.18
N GLY A 91 0.95 -4.81 1.50
CA GLY A 91 0.89 -3.68 2.42
C GLY A 91 2.29 -3.17 2.71
N ASN A 92 2.50 -1.86 2.62
CA ASN A 92 3.81 -1.29 2.95
C ASN A 92 4.11 -1.40 4.45
N ASN A 93 5.28 -1.94 4.79
CA ASN A 93 5.73 -2.11 6.17
C ASN A 93 6.41 -0.83 6.69
N LEU A 94 6.12 -0.49 7.94
CA LEU A 94 6.77 0.47 8.88
C LEU A 94 7.10 1.90 8.39
N PHE A 95 7.63 2.11 7.18
CA PHE A 95 7.91 3.43 6.60
C PHE A 95 6.65 4.12 6.05
N GLY A 96 5.62 3.35 5.67
CA GLY A 96 4.29 3.89 5.33
C GLY A 96 3.57 4.51 6.54
N PHE A 97 4.00 4.23 7.77
CA PHE A 97 3.42 4.80 8.99
C PHE A 97 3.40 6.34 9.02
N VAL A 98 4.41 6.98 8.40
CA VAL A 98 4.54 8.45 8.40
C VAL A 98 3.73 9.10 7.27
N MET A 99 3.44 8.35 6.19
CA MET A 99 2.87 8.90 4.95
C MET A 99 1.47 8.36 4.61
N GLY A 100 1.00 7.32 5.30
CA GLY A 100 -0.23 6.60 4.98
C GLY A 100 0.04 5.11 4.77
N PHE A 101 -0.83 4.25 5.33
CA PHE A 101 -0.79 2.82 5.04
C PHE A 101 -1.25 2.58 3.60
N ASP A 102 -0.27 2.45 2.72
CA ASP A 102 -0.50 2.21 1.30
C ASP A 102 -0.53 0.70 1.02
N ILE A 103 -1.61 0.27 0.37
CA ILE A 103 -1.78 -1.06 -0.17
C ILE A 103 -1.50 -1.00 -1.67
N ASN A 104 -0.54 -1.80 -2.12
CA ASN A 104 -0.14 -1.90 -3.51
C ASN A 104 -0.70 -3.19 -4.10
N VAL A 105 -1.56 -3.06 -5.11
CA VAL A 105 -2.12 -4.19 -5.84
C VAL A 105 -1.45 -4.27 -7.20
N TYR A 106 -0.78 -5.39 -7.43
CA TYR A 106 -0.11 -5.72 -8.68
C TYR A 106 -0.98 -6.70 -9.46
N ILE A 107 -1.26 -6.39 -10.73
CA ILE A 107 -1.97 -7.28 -11.64
C ILE A 107 -1.20 -7.32 -12.96
N ASN A 108 -0.77 -8.52 -13.35
CA ASN A 108 -0.25 -8.81 -14.68
C ASN A 108 -1.37 -9.40 -15.53
N TYR A 109 -1.58 -8.85 -16.71
CA TYR A 109 -2.63 -9.30 -17.63
C TYR A 109 -2.22 -9.12 -19.08
N GLU A 110 -2.87 -9.90 -19.96
CA GLU A 110 -2.80 -9.68 -21.40
C GLU A 110 -3.73 -8.51 -21.76
N MET A 111 -3.22 -7.56 -22.55
CA MET A 111 -3.97 -6.37 -22.95
C MET A 111 -5.01 -6.69 -24.03
N SER A 112 -6.12 -5.95 -24.04
CA SER A 112 -7.10 -6.04 -25.13
C SER A 112 -6.52 -5.59 -26.46
N ASP A 113 -7.05 -6.12 -27.57
CA ASP A 113 -6.59 -5.76 -28.92
C ASP A 113 -6.71 -4.24 -29.19
N GLN A 114 -7.70 -3.59 -28.60
CA GLN A 114 -7.85 -2.13 -28.67
C GLN A 114 -6.69 -1.43 -27.97
N ARG A 115 -6.38 -1.83 -26.74
CA ARG A 115 -5.28 -1.25 -25.97
C ARG A 115 -3.91 -1.48 -26.62
N VAL A 116 -3.70 -2.67 -27.18
CA VAL A 116 -2.49 -2.99 -27.97
C VAL A 116 -2.36 -2.05 -29.18
N LYS A 117 -3.47 -1.79 -29.90
CA LYS A 117 -3.47 -0.85 -31.04
C LYS A 117 -3.14 0.57 -30.60
N GLU A 118 -3.71 1.04 -29.49
CA GLU A 118 -3.42 2.38 -28.94
C GLU A 118 -1.96 2.58 -28.56
N ILE A 119 -1.33 1.56 -27.98
CA ILE A 119 0.08 1.64 -27.58
C ILE A 119 0.99 1.56 -28.81
N ASN A 120 0.68 0.67 -29.76
CA ASN A 120 1.53 0.41 -30.92
C ASN A 120 1.45 1.49 -32.01
N THR A 121 0.41 2.34 -32.04
CA THR A 121 0.31 3.46 -33.01
C THR A 121 1.40 4.51 -32.84
N THR A 122 2.12 4.54 -31.71
CA THR A 122 3.33 5.37 -31.55
C THR A 122 4.58 4.80 -32.25
N GLY A 123 4.47 3.65 -32.92
CA GLY A 123 5.46 3.11 -33.87
C GLY A 123 6.77 2.60 -33.24
N LYS A 124 6.92 2.71 -31.92
CA LYS A 124 8.20 2.47 -31.22
C LYS A 124 8.30 1.07 -30.59
N TYR A 125 7.19 0.37 -30.39
CA TYR A 125 7.14 -0.92 -29.72
C TYR A 125 6.26 -1.87 -30.53
N LYS A 126 6.82 -2.97 -31.04
CA LYS A 126 6.15 -3.80 -32.06
C LYS A 126 5.47 -5.07 -31.55
N THR A 127 5.47 -5.34 -30.24
CA THR A 127 5.01 -6.63 -29.71
C THR A 127 4.56 -6.57 -28.23
N LEU A 128 4.14 -5.41 -27.73
CA LEU A 128 3.68 -5.31 -26.34
C LEU A 128 2.28 -5.92 -26.22
N THR A 129 2.17 -7.06 -25.53
CA THR A 129 0.92 -7.81 -25.35
C THR A 129 0.51 -7.92 -23.89
N TYR A 130 1.42 -7.68 -22.95
CA TYR A 130 1.16 -7.76 -21.52
C TYR A 130 1.29 -6.40 -20.86
N TYR A 131 0.55 -6.19 -19.77
CA TYR A 131 0.66 -5.02 -18.93
C TYR A 131 0.78 -5.44 -17.47
N GLU A 132 1.72 -4.82 -16.77
CA GLU A 132 1.79 -4.88 -15.32
C GLU A 132 1.21 -3.59 -14.75
N SER A 133 0.04 -3.69 -14.12
CA SER A 133 -0.59 -2.60 -13.39
C SER A 133 -0.21 -2.64 -11.92
N ILE A 134 0.09 -1.47 -11.37
CA ILE A 134 0.36 -1.22 -9.96
C ILE A 134 -0.63 -0.15 -9.51
N THR A 135 -1.60 -0.56 -8.70
CA THR A 135 -2.60 0.35 -8.13
C THR A 135 -2.33 0.55 -6.65
N TYR A 136 -2.20 1.81 -6.26
CA TYR A 136 -2.02 2.25 -4.89
C TYR A 136 -3.38 2.56 -4.27
N MET A 137 -3.63 1.98 -3.12
CA MET A 137 -4.91 2.03 -2.44
C MET A 137 -4.76 2.38 -0.97
N THR A 138 -5.76 3.07 -0.43
CA THR A 138 -5.86 3.25 1.02
C THR A 138 -6.23 1.93 1.71
N ALA A 139 -6.02 1.86 3.03
CA ALA A 139 -6.48 0.74 3.85
C ALA A 139 -7.99 0.43 3.73
N CYS A 140 -8.81 1.39 3.28
CA CYS A 140 -10.24 1.23 3.02
C CYS A 140 -10.59 0.78 1.61
N GLY A 141 -9.59 0.45 0.78
CA GLY A 141 -9.81 -0.02 -0.59
C GLY A 141 -10.16 1.09 -1.56
N ARG A 142 -9.79 2.34 -1.29
CA ARG A 142 -9.96 3.43 -2.26
C ARG A 142 -8.68 3.60 -3.09
N PRO A 143 -8.72 3.36 -4.42
CA PRO A 143 -7.56 3.64 -5.27
C PRO A 143 -7.35 5.15 -5.38
N TYR A 144 -6.10 5.60 -5.32
CA TYR A 144 -5.76 7.03 -5.47
C TYR A 144 -4.66 7.29 -6.49
N HIS A 145 -3.89 6.26 -6.85
CA HIS A 145 -2.90 6.34 -7.90
C HIS A 145 -2.78 4.99 -8.61
N SER A 146 -2.51 5.02 -9.91
CA SER A 146 -2.23 3.83 -10.70
C SER A 146 -1.12 4.13 -11.69
N THR A 147 -0.22 3.18 -11.86
CA THR A 147 0.89 3.22 -12.81
C THR A 147 1.14 1.82 -13.33
N GLY A 148 1.96 1.69 -14.36
CA GLY A 148 2.26 0.38 -14.90
C GLY A 148 3.16 0.44 -16.11
N MET A 149 3.53 -0.74 -16.59
CA MET A 149 4.43 -0.89 -17.72
C MET A 149 3.98 -2.03 -18.63
N ALA A 150 3.99 -1.75 -19.93
CA ALA A 150 3.72 -2.74 -20.95
C ALA A 150 4.98 -3.60 -21.21
N SER A 151 4.77 -4.88 -21.52
CA SER A 151 5.82 -5.87 -21.76
C SER A 151 5.44 -6.80 -22.92
N THR A 152 6.45 -7.42 -23.51
CA THR A 152 6.29 -8.47 -24.54
C THR A 152 6.11 -9.87 -23.94
N THR A 153 6.41 -10.04 -22.66
CA THR A 153 6.28 -11.31 -21.93
C THR A 153 5.41 -11.14 -20.67
N PRO A 154 4.68 -12.18 -20.25
CA PRO A 154 3.96 -12.15 -18.99
C PRO A 154 4.96 -11.96 -17.85
N GLY A 155 4.60 -11.17 -16.85
CA GLY A 155 5.43 -10.96 -15.67
C GLY A 155 5.43 -12.22 -14.80
N ASN A 156 6.61 -12.65 -14.35
CA ASN A 156 6.73 -13.77 -13.42
C ASN A 156 6.52 -13.28 -11.98
N LYS A 157 5.26 -13.10 -11.57
CA LYS A 157 4.90 -12.81 -10.18
C LYS A 157 4.10 -13.96 -9.59
N LYS A 158 4.65 -14.68 -8.62
CA LYS A 158 3.90 -15.73 -7.90
C LYS A 158 2.70 -15.11 -7.21
N THR A 159 1.48 -15.67 -7.30
CA THR A 159 0.39 -15.04 -6.56
C THR A 159 0.65 -15.13 -5.07
N SER A 160 0.51 -13.98 -4.41
CA SER A 160 0.57 -13.82 -2.96
C SER A 160 -0.66 -13.01 -2.59
N ILE A 161 -1.79 -13.71 -2.61
CA ILE A 161 -3.09 -13.21 -2.12
C ILE A 161 -3.42 -14.14 -0.96
N ASN A 162 -3.15 -13.68 0.27
CA ASN A 162 -3.36 -14.46 1.49
C ASN A 162 -4.78 -14.29 2.03
#